data_AF-A0A8D8Z5K1-F1
#
_entry.id   AF-A0A8D8Z5K1-F1
#
_cell.length_a   1.000
_cell.length_b   1.000
_cell.length_c   1.000
_cell.angle_alpha   90.00
_cell.angle_beta   90.00
_cell.angle_gamma   90.00
#
_symmetry.space_group_name_H-M   'P 1'
#
loop_
_entity.id
_entity.type
_entity.pdbx_description
1 polymer ?
#
loop_
_entity_poly.entity_id
_entity_poly.type
_entity_poly.pdbx_seq_one_letter_code
_entity_poly.pdbx_strand_id
1 'polypeptide(L)'
;MDSEDRDSITKNQQDLESKTTRIGFDSAKQLTIIKNVNAVTLNNSENIDKIISHIGQYDKILGSIYNQTYKNFNLTLVEIENYIQGLLSLKNAESYIDAARINLSNFKEGLNMLFVGKITPDILPEKTFFKILSALETKLNNTLYLPYPVTQNKLFHFYSVTKSNIVPINNKLVLILEIPLFEDNSNYNLFEISTLPLFHPELNTFLVETSVPNFIAVNTDHSKYFLLSKNTLDGCDRLIESSIICQEHVIRFISNTTTNCIWEQFNKNSSKNCNINIIHSEFGIYLQPLNQDVVYSTTPTGSNLTIQCPIFVNTNLGPKLNIHNSSIMVTNAGKIENAKGCKIFSEKFELEVESDFITNYKLTIPSIIPINMDIHFQNYNNESMKTMLLDPLVKDQ
;
A
#
# COMPACT_ATOMS: atom_id res chain seq x y z
N MET A 1 -108.30 99.79 47.56
CA MET A 1 -107.43 98.67 47.98
C MET A 1 -107.33 98.75 49.49
N ASP A 2 -107.84 97.73 50.16
CA ASP A 2 -107.76 97.53 51.60
C ASP A 2 -106.32 97.20 52.04
N SER A 3 -106.03 97.42 53.32
CA SER A 3 -104.70 97.32 53.94
C SER A 3 -103.99 95.99 53.72
N GLU A 4 -104.73 94.88 53.65
CA GLU A 4 -104.17 93.52 53.50
C GLU A 4 -103.50 93.29 52.13
N ASP A 5 -104.02 93.89 51.06
CA ASP A 5 -103.42 93.77 49.72
C ASP A 5 -102.06 94.48 49.66
N ARG A 6 -101.90 95.59 50.38
CA ARG A 6 -100.63 96.33 50.45
C ARG A 6 -99.56 95.55 51.21
N ASP A 7 -99.91 94.88 52.30
CA ASP A 7 -98.95 94.13 53.10
C ASP A 7 -98.49 92.85 52.39
N SER A 8 -99.41 92.19 51.66
CA SER A 8 -99.08 91.03 50.82
C SER A 8 -98.14 91.39 49.66
N ILE A 9 -98.39 92.51 48.98
CA ILE A 9 -97.52 93.02 47.90
C ILE A 9 -96.14 93.38 48.46
N THR A 10 -96.07 94.06 49.60
CA THR A 10 -94.80 94.48 50.21
C THR A 10 -93.96 93.28 50.65
N LYS A 11 -94.60 92.24 51.22
CA LYS A 11 -93.92 91.01 51.63
C LYS A 11 -93.41 90.20 50.44
N ASN A 12 -94.21 90.09 49.37
CA ASN A 12 -93.79 89.42 48.13
C ASN A 12 -92.65 90.19 47.45
N GLN A 13 -92.66 91.51 47.49
CA GLN A 13 -91.58 92.34 46.97
C GLN A 13 -90.28 92.13 47.77
N GLN A 14 -90.34 92.08 49.10
CA GLN A 14 -89.17 91.79 49.94
C GLN A 14 -88.65 90.34 49.76
N ASP A 15 -89.53 89.35 49.60
CA ASP A 15 -89.14 87.96 49.33
C ASP A 15 -88.48 87.85 47.93
N LEU A 16 -89.03 88.54 46.93
CA LEU A 16 -88.43 88.67 45.59
C LEU A 16 -87.07 89.36 45.64
N GLU A 17 -86.93 90.47 46.37
CA GLU A 17 -85.65 91.17 46.53
C GLU A 17 -84.61 90.30 47.25
N SER A 18 -85.01 89.57 48.30
CA SER A 18 -84.11 88.66 49.03
C SER A 18 -83.67 87.47 48.17
N LYS A 19 -84.59 86.87 47.39
CA LYS A 19 -84.28 85.81 46.42
C LYS A 19 -83.40 86.33 45.29
N THR A 20 -83.66 87.53 44.77
CA THR A 20 -82.85 88.16 43.72
C THR A 20 -81.43 88.45 44.22
N THR A 21 -81.30 88.93 45.45
CA THR A 21 -79.99 89.18 46.09
C THR A 21 -79.23 87.88 46.34
N ARG A 22 -79.92 86.82 46.77
CA ARG A 22 -79.35 85.49 46.99
C ARG A 22 -78.95 84.81 45.69
N ILE A 23 -79.76 84.94 44.64
CA ILE A 23 -79.41 84.53 43.27
C ILE A 23 -78.20 85.29 42.75
N GLY A 24 -78.13 86.61 42.97
CA GLY A 24 -76.98 87.43 42.63
C GLY A 24 -75.70 87.00 43.37
N PHE A 25 -75.81 86.71 44.66
CA PHE A 25 -74.69 86.24 45.49
C PHE A 25 -74.23 84.82 45.11
N ASP A 26 -75.15 83.87 44.92
CA ASP A 26 -74.84 82.50 44.50
C ASP A 26 -74.26 82.48 43.08
N SER A 27 -74.75 83.33 42.18
CA SER A 27 -74.17 83.51 40.84
C SER A 27 -72.74 84.07 40.90
N ALA A 28 -72.47 85.05 41.78
CA ALA A 28 -71.13 85.60 41.97
C ALA A 28 -70.15 84.56 42.56
N LYS A 29 -70.62 83.74 43.50
CA LYS A 29 -69.84 82.63 44.07
C LYS A 29 -69.56 81.55 43.02
N GLN A 30 -70.56 81.17 42.22
CA GLN A 30 -70.39 80.24 41.10
C GLN A 30 -69.43 80.80 40.04
N LEU A 31 -69.53 82.08 39.68
CA LEU A 31 -68.58 82.75 38.77
C LEU A 31 -67.14 82.71 39.30
N THR A 32 -66.95 82.89 40.60
CA THR A 32 -65.62 82.82 41.23
C THR A 32 -65.07 81.39 41.22
N ILE A 33 -65.91 80.40 41.52
CA ILE A 33 -65.54 78.97 41.43
C ILE A 33 -65.19 78.62 39.98
N ILE A 34 -65.99 79.03 39.00
CA ILE A 34 -65.74 78.79 37.57
C ILE A 34 -64.42 79.44 37.13
N LYS A 35 -64.14 80.68 37.56
CA LYS A 35 -62.86 81.35 37.27
C LYS A 35 -61.66 80.59 37.84
N ASN A 36 -61.75 80.14 39.09
CA ASN A 36 -60.66 79.39 39.73
C ASN A 36 -60.47 78.01 39.09
N VAL A 37 -61.57 77.30 38.80
CA VAL A 37 -61.53 76.00 38.11
C VAL A 37 -60.96 76.17 36.71
N ASN A 38 -61.35 77.20 35.96
CA ASN A 38 -60.77 77.49 34.64
C ASN A 38 -59.28 77.84 34.74
N ALA A 39 -58.86 78.65 35.72
CA ALA A 39 -57.45 78.98 35.90
C ALA A 39 -56.59 77.75 36.20
N VAL A 40 -57.07 76.86 37.09
CA VAL A 40 -56.40 75.59 37.40
C VAL A 40 -56.40 74.67 36.18
N THR A 41 -57.50 74.62 35.43
CA THR A 41 -57.62 73.78 34.22
C THR A 41 -56.66 74.24 33.13
N LEU A 42 -56.53 75.56 32.92
CA LEU A 42 -55.57 76.14 31.99
C LEU A 42 -54.13 75.80 32.38
N ASN A 43 -53.76 76.00 33.65
CA ASN A 43 -52.42 75.66 34.15
C ASN A 43 -52.12 74.15 34.02
N ASN A 44 -53.11 73.30 34.29
CA ASN A 44 -52.96 71.85 34.11
C ASN A 44 -52.82 71.47 32.64
N SER A 45 -53.58 72.09 31.73
CA SER A 45 -53.43 71.89 30.28
C SER A 45 -52.03 72.28 29.80
N GLU A 46 -51.49 73.42 30.23
CA GLU A 46 -50.12 73.83 29.88
C GLU A 46 -49.06 72.84 30.39
N ASN A 47 -49.25 72.28 31.58
CA ASN A 47 -48.35 71.27 32.12
C ASN A 47 -48.46 69.93 31.36
N ILE A 48 -49.68 69.55 30.95
CA ILE A 48 -49.92 68.37 30.11
C ILE A 48 -49.25 68.55 28.75
N ASP A 49 -49.37 69.73 28.12
CA ASP A 49 -48.70 70.03 26.85
C ASP A 49 -47.17 69.94 26.97
N LYS A 50 -46.60 70.43 28.08
CA LYS A 50 -45.16 70.25 28.37
C LYS A 50 -44.80 68.77 28.53
N ILE A 51 -45.62 67.96 29.19
CA ILE A 51 -45.38 66.52 29.34
C ILE A 51 -45.44 65.82 27.98
N ILE A 52 -46.45 66.10 27.16
CA ILE A 52 -46.60 65.55 25.80
C ILE A 52 -45.38 65.92 24.95
N SER A 53 -44.92 67.16 25.03
CA SER A 53 -43.71 67.61 24.34
C SER A 53 -42.46 66.81 24.77
N HIS A 54 -42.25 66.62 26.08
CA HIS A 54 -41.13 65.81 26.57
C HIS A 54 -41.25 64.34 26.14
N ILE A 55 -42.45 63.74 26.21
CA ILE A 55 -42.68 62.37 25.73
C ILE A 55 -42.34 62.25 24.24
N GLY A 56 -42.78 63.20 23.42
CA GLY A 56 -42.45 63.23 21.99
C GLY A 56 -40.94 63.40 21.72
N GLN A 57 -40.20 64.10 22.58
CA GLN A 57 -38.75 64.19 22.50
C GLN A 57 -38.07 62.87 22.91
N TYR A 58 -38.51 62.25 24.00
CA TYR A 58 -37.99 60.94 24.43
C TYR A 58 -38.24 59.85 23.39
N ASP A 59 -39.40 59.82 22.75
CA ASP A 59 -39.72 58.87 21.69
C ASP A 59 -38.77 59.02 20.48
N LYS A 60 -38.49 60.26 20.07
CA LYS A 60 -37.48 60.54 19.04
C LYS A 60 -36.07 60.08 19.44
N ILE A 61 -35.68 60.32 20.70
CA ILE A 61 -34.38 59.88 21.22
C ILE A 61 -34.29 58.36 21.21
N LEU A 62 -35.31 57.67 21.74
CA LEU A 62 -35.38 56.20 21.76
C LEU A 62 -35.34 55.62 20.34
N GLY A 63 -36.10 56.20 19.40
CA GLY A 63 -36.05 55.81 17.99
C GLY A 63 -34.65 55.99 17.37
N SER A 64 -33.96 57.08 17.71
CA SER A 64 -32.58 57.29 17.23
C SER A 64 -31.58 56.29 17.82
N ILE A 65 -31.68 55.98 19.11
CA ILE A 65 -30.84 54.99 19.79
C ILE A 65 -31.08 53.60 19.22
N TYR A 66 -32.34 53.23 19.03
CA TYR A 66 -32.73 51.95 18.43
C TYR A 66 -32.14 51.79 17.03
N ASN A 67 -32.35 52.78 16.15
CA ASN A 67 -31.84 52.75 14.79
C ASN A 67 -30.31 52.71 14.74
N GLN A 68 -29.64 53.47 15.62
CA GLN A 68 -28.19 53.48 15.68
C GLN A 68 -27.62 52.16 16.22
N THR A 69 -28.25 51.56 17.24
CA THR A 69 -27.85 50.26 17.79
C THR A 69 -28.05 49.16 16.76
N TYR A 70 -29.19 49.14 16.06
CA TYR A 70 -29.47 48.18 15.00
C TYR A 70 -28.48 48.31 13.84
N LYS A 71 -28.17 49.54 13.41
CA LYS A 71 -27.17 49.80 12.38
C LYS A 71 -25.78 49.33 12.81
N ASN A 72 -25.37 49.63 14.05
CA ASN A 72 -24.07 49.20 14.58
C ASN A 72 -23.97 47.68 14.66
N PHE A 73 -25.03 47.00 15.12
CA PHE A 73 -25.08 45.54 15.20
C PHE A 73 -24.92 44.90 13.82
N ASN A 74 -25.63 45.38 12.81
CA ASN A 74 -25.49 44.88 11.44
C ASN A 74 -24.10 45.15 10.86
N LEU A 75 -23.50 46.31 11.15
CA LEU A 75 -22.12 46.59 10.74
C LEU A 75 -21.14 45.60 11.36
N THR A 76 -21.25 45.33 12.67
CA THR A 76 -20.40 44.35 13.36
C THR A 76 -20.60 42.93 12.82
N LEU A 77 -21.84 42.53 12.48
CA LEU A 77 -22.08 41.24 11.84
C LEU A 77 -21.35 41.10 10.50
N VAL A 78 -21.44 42.12 9.64
CA VAL A 78 -20.74 42.14 8.35
C VAL A 78 -19.21 42.09 8.53
N GLU A 79 -18.67 42.81 9.52
CA GLU A 79 -17.24 42.75 9.84
C GLU A 79 -16.80 41.35 10.30
N ILE A 80 -17.60 40.68 11.14
CA ILE A 80 -17.33 39.30 11.59
C ILE A 80 -17.39 38.32 10.42
N GLU A 81 -18.40 38.43 9.55
CA GLU A 81 -18.51 37.58 8.36
C GLU A 81 -17.28 37.74 7.45
N ASN A 82 -16.87 38.98 7.19
CA ASN A 82 -15.67 39.27 6.40
C ASN A 82 -14.41 38.69 7.07
N TYR A 83 -14.28 38.79 8.39
CA TYR A 83 -13.16 38.22 9.13
C TYR A 83 -13.12 36.68 9.02
N ILE A 84 -14.26 36.01 9.18
CA ILE A 84 -14.38 34.56 9.02
C ILE A 84 -14.02 34.13 7.59
N GLN A 85 -14.52 34.84 6.58
CA GLN A 85 -14.17 34.56 5.17
C GLN A 85 -12.67 34.77 4.89
N GLY A 86 -12.06 35.78 5.51
CA GLY A 86 -10.62 36.00 5.46
C GLY A 86 -9.82 34.83 6.04
N LEU A 87 -10.21 34.35 7.23
CA LEU A 87 -9.57 33.19 7.87
C LEU A 87 -9.71 31.90 7.03
N LEU A 88 -10.89 31.65 6.46
CA LEU A 88 -11.12 30.50 5.58
C LEU A 88 -10.25 30.57 4.32
N SER A 89 -10.15 31.76 3.72
CA SER A 89 -9.31 32.00 2.55
C SER A 89 -7.82 31.75 2.86
N LEU A 90 -7.36 32.16 4.04
CA LEU A 90 -5.98 31.94 4.48
C LEU A 90 -5.68 30.46 4.71
N LYS A 91 -6.60 29.72 5.35
CA LYS A 91 -6.48 28.27 5.52
C LYS A 91 -6.47 27.53 4.18
N ASN A 92 -7.27 27.97 3.21
CA ASN A 92 -7.25 27.40 1.87
C ASN A 92 -5.92 27.69 1.17
N ALA A 93 -5.38 28.91 1.31
CA ALA A 93 -4.07 29.26 0.78
C ALA A 93 -2.94 28.39 1.38
N GLU A 94 -2.97 28.14 2.69
CA GLU A 94 -2.04 27.21 3.36
C GLU A 94 -2.13 25.80 2.76
N SER A 95 -3.34 25.27 2.62
CA SER A 95 -3.58 23.95 1.99
C SER A 95 -3.03 23.88 0.57
N TYR A 96 -3.21 24.94 -0.24
CA TYR A 96 -2.64 25.01 -1.58
C TYR A 96 -1.11 25.06 -1.58
N ILE A 97 -0.50 25.78 -0.63
CA ILE A 97 0.96 25.83 -0.47
C ILE A 97 1.50 24.46 -0.10
N ASP A 98 0.85 23.75 0.82
CA ASP A 98 1.29 22.43 1.23
C ASP A 98 1.12 21.40 0.11
N ALA A 99 0.00 21.45 -0.62
CA ALA A 99 -0.19 20.63 -1.82
C ALA A 99 0.89 20.93 -2.88
N ALA A 100 1.23 22.21 -3.09
CA ALA A 100 2.30 22.59 -4.02
C ALA A 100 3.68 22.08 -3.57
N ARG A 101 3.97 22.10 -2.27
CA ARG A 101 5.22 21.54 -1.71
C ARG A 101 5.32 20.04 -1.93
N ILE A 102 4.24 19.30 -1.67
CA ILE A 102 4.17 17.85 -1.90
C ILE A 102 4.38 17.56 -3.39
N ASN A 103 3.65 18.25 -4.27
CA ASN A 103 3.78 18.07 -5.72
C ASN A 103 5.21 18.38 -6.21
N LEU A 104 5.85 19.43 -5.68
CA LEU A 104 7.23 19.76 -6.03
C LEU A 104 8.21 18.69 -5.54
N SER A 105 8.00 18.14 -4.34
CA SER A 105 8.81 17.05 -3.80
C SER A 105 8.70 15.79 -4.67
N ASN A 106 7.46 15.38 -4.98
CA ASN A 106 7.19 14.22 -5.84
C ASN A 106 7.77 14.41 -7.23
N PHE A 107 7.62 15.61 -7.81
CA PHE A 107 8.21 15.92 -9.11
C PHE A 107 9.73 15.84 -9.08
N LYS A 108 10.38 16.34 -8.01
CA LYS A 108 11.84 16.23 -7.83
C LYS A 108 12.29 14.78 -7.72
N GLU A 109 11.58 13.96 -6.96
CA GLU A 109 11.87 12.53 -6.82
C GLU A 109 11.70 11.81 -8.16
N GLY A 110 10.61 12.10 -8.88
CA GLY A 110 10.37 11.61 -10.22
C GLY A 110 11.50 11.99 -11.19
N LEU A 111 11.99 13.22 -11.15
CA LEU A 111 13.13 13.65 -11.96
C LEU A 111 14.41 12.87 -11.61
N ASN A 112 14.68 12.65 -10.33
CA ASN A 112 15.82 11.83 -9.90
C ASN A 112 15.71 10.39 -10.42
N MET A 113 14.51 9.83 -10.42
CA MET A 113 14.25 8.50 -10.98
C MET A 113 14.50 8.45 -12.48
N LEU A 114 14.09 9.49 -13.21
CA LEU A 114 14.38 9.60 -14.65
C LEU A 114 15.88 9.70 -14.93
N PHE A 115 16.66 10.37 -14.07
CA PHE A 115 18.12 10.43 -14.22
C PHE A 115 18.80 9.06 -14.09
N VAL A 116 18.21 8.13 -13.33
CA VAL A 116 18.67 6.72 -13.26
C VAL A 116 17.96 5.83 -14.29
N GLY A 117 17.29 6.43 -15.28
CA GLY A 117 16.65 5.74 -16.39
C GLY A 117 15.31 5.09 -16.05
N LYS A 118 14.71 5.39 -14.90
CA LYS A 118 13.44 4.82 -14.44
C LYS A 118 12.30 5.82 -14.49
N ILE A 119 11.10 5.33 -14.73
CA ILE A 119 9.90 6.15 -14.79
C ILE A 119 8.98 5.88 -13.60
N THR A 120 8.33 6.93 -13.09
CA THR A 120 7.39 6.85 -11.99
C THR A 120 6.03 7.46 -12.36
N PRO A 121 4.95 7.11 -11.63
CA PRO A 121 3.64 7.73 -11.78
C PRO A 121 3.63 9.26 -11.60
N ASP A 122 4.58 9.81 -10.82
CA ASP A 122 4.69 11.26 -10.60
C ASP A 122 5.12 12.03 -11.86
N ILE A 123 5.89 11.39 -12.75
CA ILE A 123 6.33 11.97 -14.03
C ILE A 123 5.34 11.64 -15.14
N LEU A 124 4.97 10.37 -15.24
CA LEU A 124 4.03 9.89 -16.24
C LEU A 124 2.84 9.27 -15.51
N PRO A 125 1.73 10.00 -15.38
CA PRO A 125 0.56 9.50 -14.65
C PRO A 125 0.00 8.22 -15.27
N GLU A 126 -0.52 7.35 -14.40
CA GLU A 126 -1.04 6.02 -14.78
C GLU A 126 -2.07 6.05 -15.91
N LYS A 127 -3.00 7.00 -15.85
CA LYS A 127 -4.03 7.16 -16.88
C LYS A 127 -3.42 7.49 -18.25
N THR A 128 -2.32 8.23 -18.27
CA THR A 128 -1.60 8.56 -19.50
C THR A 128 -0.79 7.36 -19.98
N PHE A 129 -0.08 6.68 -19.08
CA PHE A 129 0.72 5.53 -19.45
C PHE A 129 -0.13 4.38 -19.97
N PHE A 130 -1.26 4.10 -19.34
CA PHE A 130 -2.24 3.12 -19.79
C PHE A 130 -2.69 3.40 -21.23
N LYS A 131 -3.01 4.65 -21.56
CA LYS A 131 -3.39 5.04 -22.93
C LYS A 131 -2.26 4.81 -23.94
N ILE A 132 -1.02 5.13 -23.56
CA ILE A 132 0.17 4.88 -24.40
C ILE A 132 0.31 3.38 -24.67
N LEU A 133 0.22 2.54 -23.62
CA LEU A 133 0.34 1.09 -23.73
C LEU A 133 -0.79 0.47 -24.55
N SER A 134 -2.04 0.88 -24.34
CA SER A 134 -3.16 0.38 -25.15
C SER A 134 -3.02 0.78 -26.62
N ALA A 135 -2.56 2.01 -26.90
CA ALA A 135 -2.30 2.46 -28.26
C ALA A 135 -1.11 1.71 -28.90
N LEU A 136 -0.11 1.32 -28.10
CA LEU A 136 1.01 0.51 -28.55
C LEU A 136 0.56 -0.92 -28.87
N GLU A 137 -0.20 -1.55 -27.97
CA GLU A 137 -0.72 -2.92 -28.10
C GLU A 137 -1.51 -3.11 -29.41
N THR A 138 -2.35 -2.14 -29.78
CA THR A 138 -3.12 -2.19 -31.06
C THR A 138 -2.27 -2.07 -32.33
N LYS A 139 -1.01 -1.64 -32.21
CA LYS A 139 -0.07 -1.49 -33.33
C LYS A 139 0.94 -2.62 -33.43
N LEU A 140 1.03 -3.49 -32.42
CA LEU A 140 1.93 -4.64 -32.46
C LEU A 140 1.40 -5.66 -33.48
N ASN A 141 2.33 -6.34 -34.14
CA ASN A 141 2.01 -7.44 -35.04
C ASN A 141 1.78 -8.73 -34.23
N ASN A 142 1.33 -9.79 -34.90
CA ASN A 142 1.00 -11.05 -34.23
C ASN A 142 2.20 -11.79 -33.62
N THR A 143 3.44 -11.32 -33.82
CA THR A 143 4.67 -11.99 -33.34
C THR A 143 5.32 -11.28 -32.17
N LEU A 144 4.88 -10.05 -31.85
CA LEU A 144 5.43 -9.24 -30.76
C LEU A 144 4.32 -8.88 -29.78
N TYR A 145 4.60 -9.06 -28.48
CA TYR A 145 3.65 -8.73 -27.43
C TYR A 145 4.31 -7.94 -26.30
N LEU A 146 3.47 -7.26 -25.54
CA LEU A 146 3.89 -6.60 -24.31
C LEU A 146 4.12 -7.64 -23.21
N PRO A 147 5.07 -7.41 -22.29
CA PRO A 147 5.41 -8.35 -21.21
C PRO A 147 4.24 -8.67 -20.28
N TYR A 148 3.22 -7.80 -20.24
CA TYR A 148 2.03 -7.97 -19.42
C TYR A 148 0.77 -7.57 -20.19
N PRO A 149 -0.39 -8.10 -19.80
CA PRO A 149 -1.66 -7.58 -20.29
C PRO A 149 -1.86 -6.11 -19.89
N VAL A 150 -2.29 -5.27 -20.83
CA VAL A 150 -2.53 -3.84 -20.58
C VAL A 150 -3.82 -3.66 -19.77
N THR A 151 -3.69 -3.74 -18.45
CA THR A 151 -4.78 -3.56 -17.48
C THR A 151 -4.35 -2.59 -16.38
N GLN A 152 -5.30 -1.90 -15.75
CA GLN A 152 -5.00 -0.98 -14.64
C GLN A 152 -4.21 -1.67 -13.52
N ASN A 153 -4.60 -2.90 -13.19
CA ASN A 153 -4.02 -3.67 -12.09
C ASN A 153 -2.57 -4.10 -12.36
N LYS A 154 -2.14 -4.14 -13.62
CA LYS A 154 -0.80 -4.59 -14.03
C LYS A 154 0.10 -3.43 -14.50
N LEU A 155 -0.39 -2.19 -14.42
CA LEU A 155 0.36 -1.03 -14.88
C LEU A 155 1.66 -0.80 -14.10
N PHE A 156 1.68 -1.12 -12.80
CA PHE A 156 2.88 -1.02 -11.97
C PHE A 156 4.05 -1.86 -12.51
N HIS A 157 3.77 -3.01 -13.13
CA HIS A 157 4.81 -3.84 -13.73
C HIS A 157 5.47 -3.14 -14.94
N PHE A 158 4.69 -2.38 -15.71
CA PHE A 158 5.24 -1.61 -16.83
C PHE A 158 6.19 -0.52 -16.34
N TYR A 159 5.94 0.15 -15.22
CA TYR A 159 6.90 1.09 -14.65
C TYR A 159 8.20 0.42 -14.21
N SER A 160 8.16 -0.85 -13.76
CA SER A 160 9.38 -1.55 -13.35
C SER A 160 10.29 -1.97 -14.50
N VAL A 161 9.73 -2.21 -15.70
CA VAL A 161 10.49 -2.74 -16.85
C VAL A 161 10.76 -1.70 -17.93
N THR A 162 10.03 -0.58 -17.92
CA THR A 162 10.20 0.49 -18.91
C THR A 162 11.42 1.31 -18.55
N LYS A 163 12.35 1.40 -19.49
CA LYS A 163 13.50 2.31 -19.39
C LYS A 163 13.10 3.67 -19.95
N SER A 164 13.71 4.71 -19.44
CA SER A 164 13.41 6.08 -19.84
C SER A 164 14.68 6.87 -20.07
N ASN A 165 14.64 7.74 -21.07
CA ASN A 165 15.69 8.68 -21.38
C ASN A 165 15.06 10.07 -21.53
N ILE A 166 15.75 11.11 -21.07
CA ILE A 166 15.30 12.49 -21.25
C ILE A 166 16.26 13.20 -22.19
N VAL A 167 15.70 13.88 -23.20
CA VAL A 167 16.47 14.72 -24.11
C VAL A 167 15.88 16.14 -24.12
N PRO A 168 16.68 17.19 -23.89
CA PRO A 168 16.22 18.56 -24.05
C PRO A 168 16.17 18.93 -25.54
N ILE A 169 15.00 19.34 -26.03
CA ILE A 169 14.77 19.78 -27.41
C ILE A 169 13.92 21.05 -27.39
N ASN A 170 14.39 22.14 -28.00
CA ASN A 170 13.64 23.41 -28.17
C ASN A 170 12.95 23.91 -26.87
N ASN A 171 13.73 24.02 -25.78
CA ASN A 171 13.25 24.40 -24.44
C ASN A 171 12.18 23.47 -23.85
N LYS A 172 12.09 22.22 -24.31
CA LYS A 172 11.23 21.18 -23.75
C LYS A 172 12.06 19.96 -23.36
N LEU A 173 11.63 19.26 -22.33
CA LEU A 173 12.13 17.93 -22.01
C LEU A 173 11.28 16.91 -22.76
N VAL A 174 11.93 16.15 -23.63
CA VAL A 174 11.31 15.04 -24.35
C VAL A 174 11.66 13.76 -23.62
N LEU A 175 10.63 13.09 -23.12
CA LEU A 175 10.74 11.79 -22.48
C LEU A 175 10.63 10.70 -23.54
N ILE A 176 11.69 9.92 -23.68
CA ILE A 176 11.76 8.75 -24.54
C ILE A 176 11.55 7.53 -23.66
N LEU A 177 10.56 6.70 -24.02
CA LEU A 177 10.23 5.48 -23.30
C LEU A 177 10.69 4.28 -24.12
N GLU A 178 11.44 3.39 -23.48
CA GLU A 178 11.89 2.13 -24.03
C GLU A 178 11.13 1.01 -23.31
N ILE A 179 10.06 0.55 -23.96
CA ILE A 179 9.20 -0.51 -23.45
C ILE A 179 9.67 -1.82 -24.09
N PRO A 180 10.08 -2.82 -23.30
CA PRO A 180 10.51 -4.10 -23.85
C PRO A 180 9.33 -4.81 -24.52
N LEU A 181 9.60 -5.43 -25.67
CA LEU A 181 8.68 -6.30 -26.39
C LEU A 181 9.21 -7.73 -26.37
N PHE A 182 8.30 -8.68 -26.41
CA PHE A 182 8.58 -10.10 -26.31
C PHE A 182 8.15 -10.77 -27.62
N GLU A 183 8.91 -11.77 -28.05
CA GLU A 183 8.60 -12.57 -29.22
C GLU A 183 7.83 -13.84 -28.85
N ASP A 184 7.05 -14.38 -29.78
CA ASP A 184 6.40 -15.69 -29.59
C ASP A 184 7.43 -16.75 -29.20
N ASN A 185 7.09 -17.57 -28.20
CA ASN A 185 7.96 -18.60 -27.63
C ASN A 185 9.26 -18.08 -26.97
N SER A 186 9.29 -16.80 -26.53
CA SER A 186 10.40 -16.26 -25.73
C SER A 186 10.32 -16.58 -24.24
N ASN A 187 9.36 -17.42 -23.81
CA ASN A 187 9.20 -17.82 -22.42
C ASN A 187 9.97 -19.10 -22.13
N TYR A 188 10.75 -19.07 -21.05
CA TYR A 188 11.58 -20.18 -20.61
C TYR A 188 11.33 -20.49 -19.14
N ASN A 189 11.24 -21.77 -18.83
CA ASN A 189 11.27 -22.25 -17.46
C ASN A 189 12.73 -22.28 -16.99
N LEU A 190 13.02 -21.52 -15.94
CA LEU A 190 14.34 -21.46 -15.34
C LEU A 190 14.45 -22.50 -14.23
N PHE A 191 15.46 -23.37 -14.33
CA PHE A 191 15.77 -24.38 -13.33
C PHE A 191 17.16 -24.11 -12.74
N GLU A 192 17.26 -24.16 -11.43
CA GLU A 192 18.55 -24.15 -10.75
C GLU A 192 19.17 -25.55 -10.80
N ILE A 193 20.44 -25.61 -11.16
CA ILE A 193 21.20 -26.86 -11.21
C ILE A 193 22.00 -26.98 -9.92
N SER A 194 21.76 -28.05 -9.19
CA SER A 194 22.54 -28.42 -8.02
C SER A 194 23.31 -29.70 -8.33
N THR A 195 24.64 -29.65 -8.21
CA THR A 195 25.50 -30.83 -8.34
C THR A 195 25.63 -31.53 -7.01
N LEU A 196 25.39 -32.83 -6.98
CA LEU A 196 25.57 -33.65 -5.80
C LEU A 196 26.75 -34.59 -6.02
N PRO A 197 27.62 -34.78 -5.03
CA PRO A 197 28.69 -35.74 -5.15
C PRO A 197 28.15 -37.17 -5.07
N LEU A 198 28.77 -38.07 -5.81
CA LEU A 198 28.41 -39.47 -5.91
C LEU A 198 29.58 -40.32 -5.49
N PHE A 199 29.35 -41.34 -4.66
CA PHE A 199 30.42 -42.25 -4.26
C PHE A 199 30.67 -43.32 -5.34
N HIS A 200 31.94 -43.53 -5.66
CA HIS A 200 32.39 -44.57 -6.59
C HIS A 200 32.97 -45.78 -5.82
N PRO A 201 32.28 -46.94 -5.79
CA PRO A 201 32.68 -48.08 -4.97
C PRO A 201 34.09 -48.60 -5.22
N GLU A 202 34.49 -48.71 -6.48
CA GLU A 202 35.80 -49.27 -6.84
C GLU A 202 36.98 -48.34 -6.51
N LEU A 203 36.72 -47.03 -6.50
CA LEU A 203 37.75 -46.00 -6.25
C LEU A 203 37.73 -45.54 -4.79
N ASN A 204 36.74 -45.96 -4.00
CA ASN A 204 36.51 -45.56 -2.62
C ASN A 204 36.59 -44.02 -2.43
N THR A 205 36.02 -43.27 -3.36
CA THR A 205 36.08 -41.80 -3.38
C THR A 205 34.78 -41.21 -3.90
N PHE A 206 34.59 -39.92 -3.65
CA PHE A 206 33.48 -39.15 -4.20
C PHE A 206 33.86 -38.52 -5.53
N LEU A 207 32.90 -38.49 -6.44
CA LEU A 207 32.95 -37.87 -7.76
C LEU A 207 31.94 -36.75 -7.80
N VAL A 208 32.32 -35.61 -8.35
CA VAL A 208 31.38 -34.52 -8.62
C VAL A 208 31.58 -34.03 -10.04
N GLU A 209 30.47 -33.70 -10.69
CA GLU A 209 30.55 -33.03 -11.98
C GLU A 209 31.07 -31.61 -11.82
N THR A 210 31.98 -31.19 -12.69
CA THR A 210 32.63 -29.89 -12.62
C THR A 210 32.36 -29.07 -13.86
N SER A 211 32.52 -27.75 -13.72
CA SER A 211 32.16 -26.78 -14.77
C SER A 211 30.67 -26.83 -15.12
N VAL A 212 29.83 -27.15 -14.14
CA VAL A 212 28.38 -27.17 -14.28
C VAL A 212 27.83 -25.75 -14.17
N PRO A 213 26.99 -25.29 -15.11
CA PRO A 213 26.33 -23.99 -15.02
C PRO A 213 25.37 -23.94 -13.82
N ASN A 214 25.08 -22.74 -13.33
CA ASN A 214 24.20 -22.58 -12.18
C ASN A 214 22.73 -22.82 -12.52
N PHE A 215 22.32 -22.50 -13.76
CA PHE A 215 20.94 -22.61 -14.19
C PHE A 215 20.83 -23.15 -15.62
N ILE A 216 19.71 -23.80 -15.90
CA ILE A 216 19.25 -24.11 -17.25
C ILE A 216 17.89 -23.46 -17.48
N ALA A 217 17.75 -22.75 -18.58
CA ALA A 217 16.48 -22.20 -19.03
C ALA A 217 16.00 -23.01 -20.24
N VAL A 218 14.77 -23.53 -20.20
CA VAL A 218 14.20 -24.40 -21.24
C VAL A 218 12.88 -23.82 -21.72
N ASN A 219 12.69 -23.72 -23.04
CA ASN A 219 11.42 -23.24 -23.57
C ASN A 219 10.30 -24.27 -23.40
N THR A 220 9.06 -23.83 -23.58
CA THR A 220 7.86 -24.63 -23.32
C THR A 220 7.77 -25.91 -24.17
N ASP A 221 8.30 -25.90 -25.39
CA ASP A 221 8.30 -27.06 -26.29
C ASP A 221 9.59 -27.91 -26.20
N HIS A 222 10.52 -27.57 -25.29
CA HIS A 222 11.82 -28.23 -25.11
C HIS A 222 12.67 -28.26 -26.40
N SER A 223 12.43 -27.35 -27.36
CA SER A 223 13.22 -27.26 -28.59
C SER A 223 14.50 -26.46 -28.44
N LYS A 224 14.57 -25.57 -27.44
CA LYS A 224 15.69 -24.67 -27.19
C LYS A 224 15.97 -24.57 -25.70
N TYR A 225 17.24 -24.42 -25.37
CA TYR A 225 17.68 -24.20 -24.00
C TYR A 225 18.91 -23.32 -23.92
N PHE A 226 19.16 -22.75 -22.73
CA PHE A 226 20.35 -21.99 -22.41
C PHE A 226 20.94 -22.45 -21.09
N LEU A 227 22.26 -22.41 -21.01
CA LEU A 227 23.01 -22.59 -19.78
C LEU A 227 23.41 -21.21 -19.27
N LEU A 228 23.07 -20.92 -18.01
CA LEU A 228 23.24 -19.59 -17.43
C LEU A 228 24.10 -19.68 -16.18
N SER A 229 24.99 -18.69 -16.05
CA SER A 229 25.72 -18.44 -14.80
C SER A 229 24.93 -17.47 -13.92
N LYS A 230 25.26 -17.42 -12.63
CA LYS A 230 24.69 -16.43 -11.72
C LYS A 230 24.94 -14.98 -12.21
N ASN A 231 26.14 -14.70 -12.70
CA ASN A 231 26.50 -13.39 -13.25
C ASN A 231 25.65 -13.00 -14.46
N THR A 232 25.26 -13.98 -15.28
CA THR A 232 24.39 -13.74 -16.44
C THR A 232 23.00 -13.29 -16.01
N LEU A 233 22.45 -13.91 -14.96
CA LEU A 233 21.13 -13.54 -14.40
C LEU A 233 21.15 -12.21 -13.66
N ASP A 234 22.28 -11.81 -13.07
CA ASP A 234 22.40 -10.52 -12.38
C ASP A 234 22.31 -9.32 -13.35
N GLY A 235 22.56 -9.55 -14.65
CA GLY A 235 22.34 -8.55 -15.71
C GLY A 235 20.89 -8.46 -16.21
N CYS A 236 19.98 -9.26 -15.66
CA CYS A 236 18.57 -9.29 -16.06
C CYS A 236 17.68 -8.51 -15.09
N ASP A 237 16.58 -7.98 -15.60
CA ASP A 237 15.60 -7.25 -14.81
C ASP A 237 14.71 -8.24 -14.05
N ARG A 238 14.79 -8.21 -12.71
CA ARG A 238 13.96 -9.06 -11.83
C ARG A 238 12.58 -8.46 -11.64
N LEU A 239 11.56 -9.28 -11.80
CA LEU A 239 10.17 -8.88 -11.63
C LEU A 239 9.64 -9.26 -10.25
N ILE A 240 8.61 -8.52 -9.83
CA ILE A 240 7.74 -8.89 -8.71
C ILE A 240 6.99 -10.14 -9.16
N GLU A 241 7.07 -11.26 -8.43
CA GLU A 241 6.50 -12.59 -8.77
C GLU A 241 7.43 -13.55 -9.55
N SER A 242 8.67 -13.75 -9.07
CA SER A 242 9.56 -14.87 -9.48
C SER A 242 9.93 -14.97 -10.97
N SER A 243 9.67 -13.92 -11.75
CA SER A 243 9.94 -13.86 -13.18
C SER A 243 11.15 -12.96 -13.45
N ILE A 244 11.93 -13.28 -14.49
CA ILE A 244 13.14 -12.54 -14.85
C ILE A 244 13.07 -12.20 -16.34
N ILE A 245 13.33 -10.94 -16.69
CA ILE A 245 13.42 -10.47 -18.07
C ILE A 245 14.89 -10.25 -18.41
N CYS A 246 15.38 -10.96 -19.41
CA CYS A 246 16.74 -10.80 -19.93
C CYS A 246 16.70 -10.23 -21.34
N GLN A 247 17.69 -9.39 -21.68
CA GLN A 247 17.87 -8.93 -23.04
C GLN A 247 18.43 -10.07 -23.91
N GLU A 248 17.93 -10.19 -25.14
CA GLU A 248 18.24 -11.31 -26.04
C GLU A 248 19.75 -11.50 -26.26
N HIS A 249 20.49 -10.42 -26.45
CA HIS A 249 21.94 -10.48 -26.72
C HIS A 249 22.78 -11.01 -25.55
N VAL A 250 22.22 -11.07 -24.34
CA VAL A 250 22.89 -11.63 -23.15
C VAL A 250 22.90 -13.16 -23.21
N ILE A 251 22.05 -13.76 -24.03
CA ILE A 251 21.78 -15.20 -24.05
C ILE A 251 22.13 -15.80 -25.41
N ARG A 252 22.91 -16.89 -25.40
CA ARG A 252 23.23 -17.65 -26.63
C ARG A 252 22.32 -18.87 -26.74
N PHE A 253 21.59 -18.95 -27.85
CA PHE A 253 20.66 -20.04 -28.07
C PHE A 253 21.35 -21.36 -28.40
N ILE A 254 20.94 -22.44 -27.72
CA ILE A 254 21.37 -23.80 -28.02
C ILE A 254 20.13 -24.59 -28.48
N SER A 255 20.20 -25.17 -29.67
CA SER A 255 19.17 -26.09 -30.16
C SER A 255 19.24 -27.40 -29.39
N ASN A 256 18.10 -28.03 -29.13
CA ASN A 256 18.03 -29.39 -28.59
C ASN A 256 18.79 -30.45 -29.42
N THR A 257 19.08 -30.17 -30.70
CA THR A 257 19.92 -31.01 -31.56
C THR A 257 21.40 -30.97 -31.18
N THR A 258 21.84 -29.90 -30.52
CA THR A 258 23.18 -29.78 -29.96
C THR A 258 23.11 -30.27 -28.52
N THR A 259 23.45 -31.55 -28.32
CA THR A 259 23.44 -32.15 -26.99
C THR A 259 24.71 -31.78 -26.23
N ASN A 260 24.55 -31.40 -24.97
CA ASN A 260 25.63 -31.34 -24.00
C ASN A 260 25.23 -32.20 -22.80
N CYS A 261 26.20 -32.52 -21.95
CA CYS A 261 25.96 -33.41 -20.81
C CYS A 261 24.75 -32.97 -19.96
N ILE A 262 24.63 -31.67 -19.66
CA ILE A 262 23.56 -31.12 -18.82
C ILE A 262 22.18 -31.33 -19.48
N TRP A 263 22.07 -31.07 -20.78
CA TRP A 263 20.84 -31.27 -21.54
C TRP A 263 20.46 -32.75 -21.65
N GLU A 264 21.44 -33.65 -21.82
CA GLU A 264 21.20 -35.10 -21.84
C GLU A 264 20.72 -35.59 -20.48
N GLN A 265 21.34 -35.14 -19.38
CA GLN A 265 20.89 -35.45 -18.02
C GLN A 265 19.49 -34.89 -17.74
N PHE A 266 19.21 -33.65 -18.13
CA PHE A 266 17.90 -33.02 -17.95
C PHE A 266 16.77 -33.81 -18.63
N ASN A 267 17.04 -34.38 -19.81
CA ASN A 267 16.10 -35.22 -20.55
C ASN A 267 16.16 -36.71 -20.17
N LYS A 268 16.86 -37.08 -19.08
CA LYS A 268 17.02 -38.46 -18.59
C LYS A 268 17.63 -39.43 -19.62
N ASN A 269 18.44 -38.91 -20.53
CA ASN A 269 19.23 -39.73 -21.44
C ASN A 269 20.57 -40.10 -20.78
N SER A 270 21.18 -41.20 -21.23
CA SER A 270 22.51 -41.58 -20.74
C SER A 270 23.53 -40.54 -21.20
N SER A 271 23.98 -39.69 -20.30
CA SER A 271 24.95 -38.65 -20.63
C SER A 271 26.32 -39.28 -20.89
N LYS A 272 26.87 -39.06 -22.08
CA LYS A 272 28.25 -39.42 -22.40
C LYS A 272 29.06 -38.12 -22.44
N ASN A 273 30.11 -38.02 -21.63
CA ASN A 273 31.09 -36.92 -21.61
C ASN A 273 30.81 -35.73 -20.66
N CYS A 274 30.24 -35.96 -19.48
CA CYS A 274 30.31 -34.98 -18.40
C CYS A 274 31.73 -34.89 -17.84
N ASN A 275 32.21 -33.68 -17.52
CA ASN A 275 33.51 -33.51 -16.87
C ASN A 275 33.40 -33.82 -15.39
N ILE A 276 33.95 -34.94 -14.97
CA ILE A 276 33.90 -35.41 -13.58
C ILE A 276 35.26 -35.17 -12.92
N ASN A 277 35.27 -34.56 -11.74
CA ASN A 277 36.45 -34.52 -10.89
C ASN A 277 36.27 -35.39 -9.66
N ILE A 278 37.39 -35.96 -9.23
CA ILE A 278 37.50 -36.65 -7.95
C ILE A 278 37.56 -35.58 -6.86
N ILE A 279 36.71 -35.71 -5.85
CA ILE A 279 36.77 -34.89 -4.65
C ILE A 279 37.06 -35.76 -3.44
N HIS A 280 37.99 -35.31 -2.61
CA HIS A 280 38.20 -35.85 -1.28
C HIS A 280 37.22 -35.14 -0.34
N SER A 281 35.99 -35.66 -0.29
CA SER A 281 34.96 -35.18 0.64
C SER A 281 34.88 -36.11 1.84
N GLU A 282 35.02 -35.56 3.05
CA GLU A 282 34.71 -36.27 4.31
C GLU A 282 33.20 -36.28 4.63
N PHE A 283 32.40 -35.59 3.79
CA PHE A 283 30.98 -35.38 3.99
C PHE A 283 30.15 -36.42 3.23
N GLY A 284 29.20 -37.03 3.95
CA GLY A 284 28.39 -38.14 3.47
C GLY A 284 26.91 -37.85 3.22
N ILE A 285 26.42 -36.68 3.64
CA ILE A 285 25.03 -36.27 3.44
C ILE A 285 24.99 -34.83 2.95
N TYR A 286 24.20 -34.59 1.91
CA TYR A 286 23.91 -33.28 1.34
C TYR A 286 22.41 -33.02 1.41
N LEU A 287 22.03 -31.81 1.79
CA LEU A 287 20.64 -31.40 1.97
C LEU A 287 20.38 -30.17 1.11
N GLN A 288 19.36 -30.24 0.24
CA GLN A 288 19.04 -29.12 -0.65
C GLN A 288 18.13 -28.12 0.09
N PRO A 289 18.57 -26.87 0.31
CA PRO A 289 17.86 -25.91 1.16
C PRO A 289 16.57 -25.37 0.54
N LEU A 290 16.40 -25.42 -0.79
CA LEU A 290 15.28 -24.73 -1.45
C LEU A 290 13.90 -25.36 -1.24
N ASN A 291 13.81 -26.59 -0.72
CA ASN A 291 12.52 -27.29 -0.54
C ASN A 291 12.49 -28.21 0.69
N GLN A 292 13.36 -28.03 1.68
CA GLN A 292 13.37 -28.61 3.05
C GLN A 292 13.06 -30.12 3.29
N ASP A 293 12.79 -30.90 2.24
CA ASP A 293 12.22 -32.25 2.30
C ASP A 293 13.09 -33.28 1.55
N VAL A 294 14.12 -32.86 0.81
CA VAL A 294 14.94 -33.78 -0.01
C VAL A 294 16.32 -33.96 0.59
N VAL A 295 16.67 -35.22 0.86
CA VAL A 295 17.90 -35.61 1.56
C VAL A 295 18.73 -36.57 0.73
N TYR A 296 19.96 -36.17 0.47
CA TYR A 296 20.88 -36.95 -0.35
C TYR A 296 21.93 -37.56 0.55
N SER A 297 21.83 -38.87 0.82
CA SER A 297 22.99 -39.60 1.31
C SER A 297 23.85 -39.99 0.13
N THR A 298 25.12 -39.61 0.22
CA THR A 298 26.16 -39.90 -0.76
C THR A 298 27.06 -41.02 -0.24
N THR A 299 26.94 -41.41 1.03
CA THR A 299 27.70 -42.51 1.64
C THR A 299 27.11 -43.89 1.37
N PRO A 300 27.90 -44.87 0.90
CA PRO A 300 27.45 -46.26 0.67
C PRO A 300 27.14 -47.02 1.96
N THR A 301 27.83 -46.68 3.05
CA THR A 301 27.61 -47.28 4.37
C THR A 301 26.31 -46.82 5.00
N GLY A 302 25.66 -45.84 4.38
CA GLY A 302 24.58 -45.09 4.96
C GLY A 302 25.02 -44.18 6.10
N SER A 303 24.17 -43.21 6.39
CA SER A 303 24.35 -42.29 7.50
C SER A 303 23.06 -42.26 8.32
N ASN A 304 23.19 -42.27 9.65
CA ASN A 304 22.05 -42.15 10.54
C ASN A 304 21.58 -40.70 10.61
N LEU A 305 20.31 -40.49 10.29
CA LEU A 305 19.61 -39.24 10.47
C LEU A 305 18.66 -39.37 11.65
N THR A 306 18.71 -38.43 12.58
CA THR A 306 17.71 -38.27 13.62
C THR A 306 16.79 -37.10 13.26
N ILE A 307 15.49 -37.37 13.29
CA ILE A 307 14.43 -36.41 13.01
C ILE A 307 13.67 -36.18 14.31
N GLN A 308 13.63 -34.95 14.78
CA GLN A 308 12.90 -34.52 15.97
C GLN A 308 11.72 -33.65 15.56
N CYS A 309 10.51 -34.18 15.70
CA CYS A 309 9.29 -33.46 15.35
C CYS A 309 8.53 -33.02 16.61
N PRO A 310 8.11 -31.75 16.71
CA PRO A 310 7.19 -31.31 17.74
C PRO A 310 5.79 -31.92 17.52
N ILE A 311 5.23 -32.55 18.56
CA ILE A 311 3.89 -33.14 18.56
C ILE A 311 3.05 -32.53 19.68
N PHE A 312 1.86 -32.04 19.35
CA PHE A 312 0.87 -31.66 20.35
C PHE A 312 0.05 -32.87 20.77
N VAL A 313 0.17 -33.27 22.03
CA VAL A 313 -0.62 -34.35 22.62
C VAL A 313 -1.72 -33.72 23.47
N ASN A 314 -2.98 -33.99 23.12
CA ASN A 314 -4.11 -33.57 23.93
C ASN A 314 -4.18 -34.46 25.18
N THR A 315 -3.88 -33.86 26.33
CA THR A 315 -4.06 -34.49 27.64
C THR A 315 -5.33 -33.97 28.29
N ASN A 316 -5.83 -34.66 29.32
CA ASN A 316 -6.97 -34.19 30.12
C ASN A 316 -6.72 -32.83 30.82
N LEU A 317 -5.49 -32.32 30.77
CA LEU A 317 -5.03 -31.05 31.35
C LEU A 317 -4.74 -29.97 30.27
N GLY A 318 -5.03 -30.24 28.99
CA GLY A 318 -4.76 -29.35 27.85
C GLY A 318 -3.75 -29.90 26.84
N PRO A 319 -3.53 -29.20 25.71
CA PRO A 319 -2.53 -29.57 24.72
C PRO A 319 -1.12 -29.39 25.29
N LYS A 320 -0.33 -30.47 25.33
CA LYS A 320 1.07 -30.45 25.75
C LYS A 320 1.97 -30.72 24.54
N LEU A 321 2.99 -29.88 24.36
CA LEU A 321 4.03 -30.08 23.36
C LEU A 321 5.01 -31.17 23.84
N ASN A 322 5.13 -32.25 23.07
CA ASN A 322 6.14 -33.29 23.23
C ASN A 322 7.04 -33.31 21.99
N ILE A 323 8.25 -33.84 22.13
CA ILE A 323 9.18 -34.02 21.01
C ILE A 323 9.26 -35.52 20.71
N HIS A 324 9.01 -35.89 19.46
CA HIS A 324 9.18 -37.26 18.98
C HIS A 324 10.45 -37.38 18.17
N ASN A 325 11.29 -38.35 18.53
CA ASN A 325 12.54 -38.63 17.84
C ASN A 325 12.40 -39.91 17.01
N SER A 326 12.71 -39.84 15.72
CA SER A 326 12.90 -41.01 14.86
C SER A 326 14.32 -41.03 14.32
N SER A 327 14.91 -42.22 14.21
CA SER A 327 16.21 -42.41 13.56
C SER A 327 16.04 -43.26 12.32
N ILE A 328 16.58 -42.78 11.20
CA ILE A 328 16.49 -43.45 9.90
C ILE A 328 17.90 -43.56 9.32
N MET A 329 18.25 -44.74 8.84
CA MET A 329 19.50 -44.97 8.12
C MET A 329 19.29 -44.63 6.64
N VAL A 330 20.08 -43.71 6.12
CA VAL A 330 19.97 -43.26 4.73
C VAL A 330 21.17 -43.72 3.95
N THR A 331 20.97 -44.70 3.06
CA THR A 331 22.01 -45.34 2.25
C THR A 331 22.13 -44.79 0.83
N ASN A 332 21.16 -43.98 0.38
CA ASN A 332 21.06 -43.44 -0.98
C ASN A 332 20.41 -42.04 -0.99
N ALA A 333 20.17 -41.48 -2.18
CA ALA A 333 19.32 -40.30 -2.35
C ALA A 333 17.84 -40.63 -2.12
N GLY A 334 17.13 -39.76 -1.39
CA GLY A 334 15.69 -39.89 -1.23
C GLY A 334 15.00 -38.64 -0.67
N LYS A 335 13.68 -38.62 -0.72
CA LYS A 335 12.88 -37.53 -0.14
C LYS A 335 12.39 -37.93 1.24
N ILE A 336 12.60 -37.10 2.26
CA ILE A 336 11.94 -37.21 3.57
C ILE A 336 10.60 -36.49 3.47
N GLU A 337 9.52 -37.26 3.38
CA GLU A 337 8.18 -36.69 3.38
C GLU A 337 7.71 -36.32 4.80
N ASN A 338 6.90 -35.26 4.92
CA ASN A 338 6.28 -34.82 6.18
C ASN A 338 7.27 -34.34 7.28
N ALA A 339 8.41 -33.76 6.90
CA ALA A 339 9.40 -33.22 7.84
C ALA A 339 9.25 -31.72 8.15
N LYS A 340 8.20 -31.06 7.65
CA LYS A 340 7.96 -29.62 7.88
C LYS A 340 7.87 -29.32 9.39
N GLY A 341 8.73 -28.43 9.88
CA GLY A 341 8.81 -28.04 11.30
C GLY A 341 9.54 -29.03 12.22
N CYS A 342 10.20 -30.06 11.67
CA CYS A 342 11.04 -30.97 12.43
C CYS A 342 12.52 -30.54 12.39
N LYS A 343 13.29 -30.81 13.45
CA LYS A 343 14.75 -30.68 13.43
C LYS A 343 15.36 -31.96 12.87
N ILE A 344 16.29 -31.83 11.93
CA ILE A 344 16.97 -32.98 11.32
C ILE A 344 18.46 -32.83 11.59
N PHE A 345 19.06 -33.83 12.21
CA PHE A 345 20.50 -33.83 12.47
C PHE A 345 21.11 -35.21 12.23
N SER A 346 22.41 -35.19 11.95
CA SER A 346 23.26 -36.37 11.91
C SER A 346 24.44 -36.16 12.86
N GLU A 347 25.33 -37.15 12.95
CA GLU A 347 26.60 -37.01 13.67
C GLU A 347 27.48 -35.85 13.16
N LYS A 348 27.21 -35.32 11.96
CA LYS A 348 28.06 -34.34 11.26
C LYS A 348 27.40 -32.99 10.97
N PHE A 349 26.09 -32.81 11.20
CA PHE A 349 25.40 -31.53 11.00
C PHE A 349 24.06 -31.48 11.74
N GLU A 350 23.57 -30.26 11.98
CA GLU A 350 22.23 -29.97 12.50
C GLU A 350 21.52 -28.98 11.58
N LEU A 351 20.25 -29.24 11.26
CA LEU A 351 19.40 -28.39 10.44
C LEU A 351 18.04 -28.17 11.11
N GLU A 352 17.63 -26.91 11.13
CA GLU A 352 16.31 -26.48 11.60
C GLU A 352 15.44 -26.18 10.38
N VAL A 353 14.35 -26.94 10.23
CA VAL A 353 13.36 -26.72 9.16
C VAL A 353 12.39 -25.65 9.64
N GLU A 354 12.35 -24.49 8.99
CA GLU A 354 11.47 -23.37 9.38
C GLU A 354 10.00 -23.82 9.49
N SER A 355 9.36 -23.51 10.61
CA SER A 355 7.95 -23.82 10.84
C SER A 355 7.07 -22.59 10.63
N ASP A 356 6.08 -22.69 9.76
CA ASP A 356 4.88 -21.85 9.84
C ASP A 356 3.98 -22.43 10.93
N PHE A 357 3.67 -21.62 11.95
CA PHE A 357 2.95 -22.06 13.15
C PHE A 357 1.53 -22.58 12.87
N ILE A 358 1.19 -23.66 13.59
CA ILE A 358 -0.14 -24.22 13.89
C ILE A 358 -0.84 -25.00 12.77
N THR A 359 -0.77 -26.33 12.83
CA THR A 359 -1.92 -27.21 12.52
C THR A 359 -1.86 -28.49 13.37
N ASN A 360 -3.03 -29.03 13.73
CA ASN A 360 -3.15 -30.30 14.44
C ASN A 360 -2.76 -31.45 13.48
N TYR A 361 -1.55 -31.98 13.62
CA TYR A 361 -1.06 -33.08 12.78
C TYR A 361 -1.35 -34.45 13.38
N LYS A 362 -1.79 -35.38 12.53
CA LYS A 362 -1.71 -36.82 12.76
C LYS A 362 -0.47 -37.31 12.02
N LEU A 363 0.60 -37.63 12.76
CA LEU A 363 1.90 -37.97 12.17
C LEU A 363 1.87 -39.33 11.48
N THR A 364 2.30 -39.38 10.23
CA THR A 364 2.71 -40.62 9.55
C THR A 364 4.23 -40.57 9.50
N ILE A 365 4.91 -41.67 9.88
CA ILE A 365 6.38 -41.74 9.91
C ILE A 365 6.93 -41.31 8.54
N PRO A 366 7.93 -40.41 8.47
CA PRO A 366 8.57 -40.05 7.22
C PRO A 366 9.12 -41.29 6.51
N SER A 367 8.57 -41.60 5.35
CA SER A 367 9.11 -42.62 4.46
C SER A 367 10.13 -41.98 3.53
N ILE A 368 11.29 -42.61 3.38
CA ILE A 368 12.25 -42.23 2.35
C ILE A 368 11.91 -43.00 1.08
N ILE A 369 11.50 -42.28 0.04
CA ILE A 369 11.34 -42.86 -1.30
C ILE A 369 12.70 -42.80 -2.00
N PRO A 370 13.34 -43.94 -2.30
CA PRO A 370 14.64 -43.95 -2.96
C PRO A 370 14.52 -43.46 -4.41
N ILE A 371 15.43 -42.59 -4.81
CA ILE A 371 15.58 -42.18 -6.22
C ILE A 371 16.64 -43.09 -6.84
N ASN A 372 16.27 -43.90 -7.84
CA ASN A 372 17.21 -44.79 -8.51
C ASN A 372 18.20 -43.97 -9.35
N MET A 373 19.48 -43.97 -8.95
CA MET A 373 20.55 -43.27 -9.65
C MET A 373 21.38 -44.19 -10.57
N ASP A 374 21.15 -45.51 -10.54
CA ASP A 374 21.91 -46.50 -11.32
C ASP A 374 21.66 -46.39 -12.83
N ILE A 375 20.53 -45.77 -13.22
CA ILE A 375 20.14 -45.54 -14.62
C ILE A 375 21.12 -44.59 -15.32
N HIS A 376 21.85 -43.76 -14.58
CA HIS A 376 22.77 -42.77 -15.15
C HIS A 376 24.15 -43.34 -15.55
N PHE A 377 24.50 -44.58 -15.16
CA PHE A 377 25.88 -45.08 -15.25
C PHE A 377 26.11 -46.31 -16.14
N GLN A 378 25.10 -46.85 -16.83
CA GLN A 378 25.30 -48.02 -17.71
C GLN A 378 26.31 -47.79 -18.86
N ASN A 379 26.78 -46.55 -19.09
CA ASN A 379 27.60 -46.17 -20.24
C ASN A 379 28.96 -45.51 -19.92
N TYR A 380 29.36 -45.35 -18.64
CA TYR A 380 30.72 -44.89 -18.32
C TYR A 380 31.70 -46.04 -18.52
N ASN A 381 32.11 -46.27 -19.76
CA ASN A 381 33.11 -47.28 -20.12
C ASN A 381 34.42 -47.04 -19.33
N ASN A 382 34.87 -48.10 -18.66
CA ASN A 382 36.10 -48.24 -17.87
C ASN A 382 37.42 -47.79 -18.54
N GLU A 383 37.41 -47.35 -19.81
CA GLU A 383 38.62 -46.95 -20.53
C GLU A 383 39.00 -45.47 -20.35
N SER A 384 38.04 -44.54 -20.25
CA SER A 384 38.37 -43.11 -20.09
C SER A 384 38.82 -42.73 -18.67
N MET A 385 38.38 -43.47 -17.65
CA MET A 385 38.85 -43.29 -16.27
C MET A 385 40.22 -43.95 -16.01
N LYS A 386 40.60 -44.98 -16.77
CA LYS A 386 41.97 -45.54 -16.72
C LYS A 386 43.02 -44.52 -17.15
N THR A 387 42.71 -43.64 -18.10
CA THR A 387 43.62 -42.57 -18.52
C THR A 387 43.78 -41.45 -17.49
N MET A 388 42.77 -41.17 -16.66
CA MET A 388 42.90 -40.19 -15.56
C MET A 388 43.75 -40.71 -14.38
N LEU A 389 43.78 -42.03 -14.16
CA LEU A 389 44.62 -42.66 -13.13
C LEU A 389 46.09 -42.84 -13.55
N LEU A 390 46.43 -42.61 -14.83
CA LEU A 390 47.78 -42.82 -15.35
C LEU A 390 48.63 -41.54 -15.42
N ASP A 391 48.12 -40.38 -15.00
CA ASP A 391 48.84 -39.10 -15.15
C ASP A 391 48.88 -38.22 -13.89
N PRO A 392 49.39 -38.75 -12.75
CA PRO A 392 50.29 -37.90 -11.96
C PRO A 392 51.41 -38.70 -11.28
N LEU A 393 52.34 -39.32 -12.02
CA LEU A 393 53.53 -39.93 -11.37
C LEU A 393 54.79 -40.00 -12.27
N VAL A 394 55.07 -38.99 -13.10
CA VAL A 394 56.46 -38.77 -13.57
C VAL A 394 56.73 -37.28 -13.76
N LYS A 395 57.10 -36.60 -12.67
CA LYS A 395 57.97 -35.41 -12.66
C LYS A 395 58.41 -35.19 -11.22
N ASP A 396 59.51 -35.86 -10.89
CA ASP A 396 60.57 -35.38 -9.99
C ASP A 396 61.59 -36.52 -9.78
N GLN A 397 62.59 -36.56 -10.66
CA GLN A 397 63.98 -36.98 -10.39
C GLN A 397 64.92 -36.18 -11.28
#